data_AF-A0A9Q3ZPJ3-F1
#
_entry.id   AF-A0A9Q3ZPJ3-F1
#
_cell.length_a   1.000
_cell.length_b   1.000
_cell.length_c   1.000
_cell.angle_alpha   90.00
_cell.angle_beta   90.00
_cell.angle_gamma   90.00
#
_symmetry.space_group_name_H-M   'P 1'
#
loop_
_entity.id
_entity.type
_entity.pdbx_description
1 polymer ?
#
loop_
_entity_poly.entity_id
_entity_poly.type
_entity_poly.pdbx_seq_one_letter_code
_entity_poly.pdbx_strand_id
1 'polypeptide(L)'
;MEIEKAYFTLPEVLRRWSMSETDLAYLAENDQLRLSVRILYLDIEFGDLEVTDDGHCHSIPWERTCFNGLLDLHVQDVFQLFRHGEVRVSQFRTARADYACLCGRREFISVRKSDLLMKREERDRFDAETNFCGASVGPQSGAFFASGDYRDVHCNGHRFRLGQIQANVVRVLHAAAQRGEPWQSGKAVLAAASSRSTKMHDVFKSKKNWSLLIESDRQGAYRLLGL
;
A
#
# COMPACT_ATOMS: atom_id res chain seq x y z
N MET A 1 5.30 -7.97 22.08
CA MET A 1 4.22 -7.07 22.54
C MET A 1 3.95 -6.09 21.40
N GLU A 2 2.86 -6.28 20.66
CA GLU A 2 2.44 -5.31 19.64
C GLU A 2 1.74 -4.16 20.35
N ILE A 3 2.27 -2.95 20.21
CA ILE A 3 1.65 -1.74 20.74
C ILE A 3 0.64 -1.27 19.68
N GLU A 4 -0.61 -1.05 20.09
CA GLU A 4 -1.59 -0.40 19.22
C GLU A 4 -1.21 1.06 19.00
N LYS A 5 -0.50 1.34 17.90
CA LYS A 5 -0.12 2.69 17.51
C LYS A 5 -1.28 3.45 16.88
N ALA A 6 -1.53 4.70 17.32
CA ALA A 6 -2.51 5.58 16.69
C ALA A 6 -2.02 6.20 15.37
N TYR A 7 -0.71 6.20 15.14
CA TYR A 7 -0.07 6.76 13.94
C TYR A 7 1.23 6.03 13.63
N PHE A 8 1.67 6.15 12.39
CA PHE A 8 2.85 5.47 11.85
C PHE A 8 3.77 6.48 11.17
N THR A 9 5.08 6.26 11.25
CA THR A 9 6.07 7.07 10.50
C THR A 9 6.13 6.61 9.05
N LEU A 10 6.57 7.48 8.12
CA LEU A 10 6.71 7.07 6.72
C LEU A 10 7.58 5.82 6.51
N PRO A 11 8.75 5.65 7.18
CA PRO A 11 9.54 4.44 7.00
C PRO A 11 8.83 3.15 7.48
N GLU A 12 7.93 3.25 8.46
CA GLU A 12 7.11 2.11 8.90
C GLU A 12 6.06 1.75 7.83
N VAL A 13 5.40 2.75 7.26
CA VAL A 13 4.39 2.58 6.21
C VAL A 13 5.02 2.02 4.94
N LEU A 14 6.11 2.62 4.45
CA LEU A 14 6.83 2.17 3.25
C LEU A 14 7.30 0.72 3.37
N ARG A 15 7.83 0.34 4.53
CA ARG A 15 8.26 -1.04 4.82
C ARG A 15 7.08 -2.01 4.84
N ARG A 16 5.94 -1.59 5.40
CA ARG A 16 4.74 -2.43 5.47
C ARG A 16 4.11 -2.66 4.10
N TRP A 17 4.06 -1.61 3.28
CA TRP A 17 3.48 -1.68 1.93
C TRP A 17 4.48 -2.16 0.87
N SER A 18 5.76 -2.38 1.22
CA SER A 18 6.83 -2.65 0.25
C SER A 18 6.84 -1.62 -0.89
N MET A 19 6.55 -0.36 -0.55
CA MET A 19 6.36 0.75 -1.48
C MET A 19 7.59 1.67 -1.46
N SER A 20 7.91 2.29 -2.60
CA SER A 20 8.96 3.30 -2.67
C SER A 20 8.51 4.65 -2.11
N GLU A 21 9.44 5.47 -1.62
CA GLU A 21 9.11 6.84 -1.18
C GLU A 21 8.49 7.66 -2.32
N THR A 22 8.94 7.41 -3.57
CA THR A 22 8.42 8.07 -4.77
C THR A 22 6.95 7.73 -5.06
N ASP A 23 6.55 6.47 -4.86
CA ASP A 23 5.15 6.08 -5.06
C ASP A 23 4.26 6.67 -3.95
N LEU A 24 4.74 6.66 -2.70
CA LEU A 24 4.02 7.29 -1.59
C LEU A 24 3.86 8.80 -1.81
N ALA A 25 4.92 9.47 -2.29
CA ALA A 25 4.87 10.87 -2.65
C ALA A 25 3.83 11.11 -3.74
N TYR A 26 3.83 10.31 -4.81
CA TYR A 26 2.83 10.40 -5.89
C TYR A 26 1.40 10.26 -5.35
N LEU A 27 1.13 9.28 -4.50
CA LEU A 27 -0.20 9.09 -3.91
C LEU A 27 -0.62 10.30 -3.05
N ALA A 28 0.31 10.84 -2.27
CA ALA A 28 0.04 12.00 -1.42
C ALA A 28 -0.13 13.30 -2.22
N GLU A 29 0.62 13.47 -3.31
CA GLU A 29 0.50 14.59 -4.26
C GLU A 29 -0.82 14.55 -5.04
N ASN A 30 -1.44 13.38 -5.20
CA ASN A 30 -2.73 13.21 -5.87
C ASN A 30 -3.94 13.16 -4.91
N ASP A 31 -3.77 13.57 -3.64
CA ASP A 31 -4.78 13.51 -2.56
C ASP A 31 -5.36 12.10 -2.31
N GLN A 32 -4.66 11.05 -2.75
CA GLN A 32 -5.04 9.66 -2.52
C GLN A 32 -4.60 9.17 -1.12
N LEU A 33 -3.55 9.79 -0.58
CA LEU A 33 -3.05 9.58 0.77
C LEU A 33 -2.87 10.90 1.53
N ARG A 34 -3.35 10.94 2.77
CA ARG A 34 -3.20 12.08 3.66
C ARG A 34 -2.04 11.87 4.61
N LEU A 35 -1.12 12.83 4.59
CA LEU A 35 0.01 12.89 5.52
C LEU A 35 -0.27 13.94 6.59
N SER A 36 0.04 13.59 7.82
CA SER A 36 -0.17 14.43 9.00
C SER A 36 1.15 14.80 9.64
N VAL A 37 1.16 15.89 10.39
CA VAL A 37 2.28 16.31 11.24
C VAL A 37 1.84 16.37 12.69
N ARG A 38 2.77 16.07 13.61
CA ARG A 38 2.54 16.23 15.05
C ARG A 38 2.68 17.68 15.47
N ILE A 39 1.61 18.22 16.01
CA ILE A 39 1.54 19.54 16.62
C ILE A 39 1.58 19.38 18.14
N LEU A 40 2.47 20.13 18.79
CA LEU A 40 2.67 20.10 20.25
C LEU A 40 2.66 21.53 20.80
N TYR A 41 1.63 21.85 21.59
CA TYR A 41 1.50 23.12 22.31
C TYR A 41 1.62 24.35 21.41
N LEU A 42 0.98 24.30 20.23
CA LEU A 42 0.91 25.43 19.30
C LEU A 42 -0.51 25.98 19.26
N ASP A 43 -0.61 27.30 19.16
CA ASP A 43 -1.90 27.98 19.07
C ASP A 43 -2.45 27.82 17.65
N ILE A 44 -3.57 27.11 17.55
CA ILE A 44 -4.28 26.86 16.30
C ILE A 44 -5.62 27.57 16.35
N GLU A 45 -5.91 28.30 15.28
CA GLU A 45 -7.23 28.82 15.00
C GLU A 45 -7.98 27.83 14.11
N PHE A 46 -9.19 27.51 14.52
CA PHE A 46 -10.17 26.74 13.75
C PHE A 46 -11.31 27.67 13.33
N GLY A 47 -11.74 27.51 12.08
CA GLY A 47 -12.83 28.29 11.54
C GLY A 47 -13.47 27.63 10.33
N ASP A 48 -14.60 28.21 9.93
CA ASP A 48 -15.37 27.78 8.79
C ASP A 48 -15.19 28.77 7.63
N LEU A 49 -15.39 28.30 6.40
CA LEU A 49 -15.33 29.14 5.21
C LEU A 49 -16.75 29.43 4.75
N GLU A 50 -17.22 30.66 4.99
CA GLU A 50 -18.50 31.10 4.46
C GLU A 50 -18.30 31.74 3.08
N VAL A 51 -19.01 31.22 2.09
CA VAL A 51 -19.09 31.83 0.76
C VAL A 51 -20.25 32.83 0.80
N THR A 52 -19.95 34.11 0.67
CA THR A 52 -20.98 35.15 0.54
C THR A 52 -21.71 35.02 -0.81
N ASP A 53 -22.89 35.62 -0.92
CA ASP A 53 -23.69 35.62 -2.15
C ASP A 53 -22.92 36.19 -3.36
N ASP A 54 -21.90 37.00 -3.11
CA ASP A 54 -21.00 37.58 -4.12
C ASP A 54 -19.86 36.63 -4.54
N GLY A 55 -19.84 35.38 -4.03
CA GLY A 55 -18.84 34.36 -4.34
C GLY A 55 -17.51 34.52 -3.60
N HIS A 56 -17.41 35.42 -2.61
CA HIS A 56 -16.19 35.61 -1.82
C HIS A 56 -16.17 34.66 -0.62
N CYS A 57 -15.07 33.96 -0.42
CA CYS A 57 -14.87 33.14 0.77
C CYS A 57 -14.35 34.00 1.93
N HIS A 58 -15.10 34.05 3.03
CA HIS A 58 -14.69 34.64 4.29
C HIS A 58 -14.35 33.55 5.29
N SER A 59 -13.21 33.71 5.98
CA SER A 59 -12.83 32.86 7.11
C SER A 59 -13.52 33.37 8.37
N ILE A 60 -14.32 32.51 9.00
CA ILE A 60 -15.00 32.83 10.25
C ILE A 60 -14.36 31.99 11.36
N PRO A 61 -13.45 32.58 12.16
CA PRO A 61 -12.83 31.88 13.27
C PRO A 61 -13.83 31.69 14.40
N TRP A 62 -13.96 30.45 14.88
CA TRP A 62 -14.84 30.12 16.01
C TRP A 62 -14.09 29.56 17.22
N GLU A 63 -12.87 29.02 17.06
CA GLU A 63 -12.04 28.56 18.17
C GLU A 63 -10.57 28.93 17.97
N ARG A 64 -9.92 29.38 19.04
CA ARG A 64 -8.47 29.54 19.13
C ARG A 64 -8.00 28.82 20.38
N THR A 65 -7.17 27.80 20.22
CA THR A 65 -6.76 26.96 21.33
C THR A 65 -5.34 26.44 21.17
N CYS A 66 -4.73 26.10 22.30
CA CYS A 66 -3.42 25.45 22.32
C CYS A 66 -3.62 23.98 21.95
N PHE A 67 -3.28 23.63 20.72
CA PHE A 67 -3.55 22.31 20.16
C PHE A 67 -2.39 21.33 20.39
N ASN A 68 -2.74 20.09 20.70
CA ASN A 68 -1.81 18.96 20.81
C ASN A 68 -2.42 17.74 20.11
N GLY A 69 -1.84 17.33 18.99
CA GLY A 69 -2.41 16.27 18.17
C GLY A 69 -1.78 16.17 16.79
N LEU A 70 -2.47 15.47 15.88
CA LEU A 70 -2.07 15.34 14.48
C LEU A 70 -2.98 16.23 13.63
N LEU A 71 -2.38 17.02 12.75
CA LEU A 71 -3.10 17.79 11.73
C LEU A 71 -2.63 17.37 10.34
N ASP A 72 -3.56 17.34 9.39
CA ASP A 72 -3.28 16.90 8.02
C ASP A 72 -2.68 18.05 7.21
N LEU A 73 -1.71 17.74 6.37
CA LEU A 73 -1.09 18.72 5.48
C LEU A 73 -1.93 18.90 4.21
N HIS A 74 -1.85 20.07 3.60
CA HIS A 74 -2.38 20.28 2.25
C HIS A 74 -1.46 19.64 1.21
N VAL A 75 -2.06 19.24 0.08
CA VAL A 75 -1.34 18.63 -1.06
C VAL A 75 -0.21 19.53 -1.55
N GLN A 76 -0.41 20.85 -1.55
CA GLN A 76 0.63 21.81 -1.94
C GLN A 76 1.84 21.76 -1.01
N ASP A 77 1.63 21.68 0.32
CA ASP A 77 2.72 21.58 1.29
C ASP A 77 3.45 20.26 1.16
N VAL A 78 2.71 19.16 0.95
CA VAL A 78 3.27 17.83 0.71
C VAL A 78 4.14 17.82 -0.55
N PHE A 79 3.66 18.38 -1.66
CA PHE A 79 4.41 18.49 -2.91
C PHE A 79 5.71 19.26 -2.71
N GLN A 80 5.65 20.42 -2.05
CA GLN A 80 6.84 21.23 -1.76
C GLN A 80 7.81 20.49 -0.84
N LEU A 81 7.28 19.76 0.15
CA LEU A 81 8.07 18.99 1.10
C LEU A 81 8.80 17.83 0.43
N PHE A 82 8.16 17.12 -0.49
CA PHE A 82 8.82 16.03 -1.21
C PHE A 82 9.92 16.52 -2.16
N ARG A 83 9.73 17.71 -2.74
CA ARG A 83 10.67 18.35 -3.67
C ARG A 83 11.85 19.04 -2.99
N HIS A 84 11.61 19.77 -1.90
CA HIS A 84 12.60 20.60 -1.22
C HIS A 84 13.14 19.96 0.08
N GLY A 85 12.50 18.91 0.59
CA GLY A 85 12.87 18.20 1.82
C GLY A 85 12.41 18.88 3.11
N GLU A 86 12.07 20.17 3.04
CA GLU A 86 11.55 20.98 4.12
C GLU A 86 10.54 22.00 3.58
N VAL A 87 9.47 22.25 4.32
CA VAL A 87 8.44 23.24 3.97
C VAL A 87 8.00 24.01 5.20
N ARG A 88 7.62 25.28 5.00
CA ARG A 88 7.01 26.11 6.03
C ARG A 88 5.50 26.01 5.91
N VAL A 89 4.87 25.44 6.94
CA VAL A 89 3.42 25.24 6.97
C VAL A 89 2.80 26.18 7.98
N SER A 90 1.72 26.84 7.58
CA SER A 90 0.88 27.67 8.43
C SER A 90 -0.57 27.23 8.45
N GLN A 91 -1.00 26.44 7.46
CA GLN A 91 -2.37 25.98 7.30
C GLN A 91 -2.43 24.46 7.30
N PHE A 92 -3.50 23.91 7.85
CA PHE A 92 -3.72 22.49 7.99
C PHE A 92 -5.16 22.12 7.67
N ARG A 93 -5.33 20.87 7.26
CA ARG A 93 -6.62 20.23 7.10
C ARG A 93 -7.00 19.52 8.39
N THR A 94 -8.28 19.60 8.73
CA THR A 94 -8.87 18.88 9.84
C THR A 94 -10.29 18.48 9.46
N ALA A 95 -10.82 17.43 10.09
CA ALA A 95 -12.22 17.05 9.93
C ALA A 95 -13.16 17.88 10.82
N ARG A 96 -12.61 18.69 11.74
CA ARG A 96 -13.37 19.46 12.72
C ARG A 96 -13.79 20.85 12.24
N ALA A 97 -13.17 21.36 11.18
CA ALA A 97 -13.30 22.74 10.70
C ALA A 97 -12.92 22.78 9.22
N ASP A 98 -13.43 23.78 8.49
CA ASP A 98 -13.06 23.96 7.08
C ASP A 98 -11.60 24.41 6.92
N TYR A 99 -11.10 25.20 7.87
CA TYR A 99 -9.69 25.55 7.94
C TYR A 99 -9.14 25.43 9.36
N ALA A 100 -7.86 25.10 9.43
CA ALA A 100 -7.05 25.24 10.64
C ALA A 100 -5.77 25.99 10.28
N CYS A 101 -5.41 27.02 11.04
CA CYS A 101 -4.16 27.74 10.81
C CYS A 101 -3.42 28.06 12.11
N LEU A 102 -2.11 28.23 12.01
CA LEU A 102 -1.32 28.74 13.13
C LEU A 102 -1.71 30.19 13.41
N CYS A 103 -1.98 30.47 14.67
CA CYS A 103 -2.25 31.81 15.16
C CYS A 103 -1.26 32.15 16.29
N GLY A 104 -1.05 33.44 16.58
CA GLY A 104 -0.19 33.88 17.68
C GLY A 104 1.27 34.11 17.30
N ARG A 105 2.21 33.67 18.15
CA ARG A 105 3.65 34.06 18.04
C ARG A 105 4.43 33.31 16.96
N ARG A 106 3.96 32.14 16.54
CA ARG A 106 4.57 31.35 15.46
C ARG A 106 3.60 31.28 14.30
N GLU A 107 3.85 32.09 13.28
CA GLU A 107 3.02 32.14 12.07
C GLU A 107 3.24 30.92 11.16
N PHE A 108 4.38 30.22 11.30
CA PHE A 108 4.69 29.02 10.54
C PHE A 108 5.56 28.04 11.34
N ILE A 109 5.48 26.77 10.98
CA ILE A 109 6.41 25.72 11.43
C ILE A 109 7.20 25.16 10.26
N SER A 110 8.45 24.78 10.53
CA SER A 110 9.26 24.04 9.57
C SER A 110 8.96 22.56 9.73
N VAL A 111 8.44 21.93 8.68
CA VAL A 111 8.14 20.49 8.65
C VAL A 111 9.13 19.82 7.72
N ARG A 112 9.70 18.69 8.15
CA ARG A 112 10.57 17.85 7.33
C ARG A 112 9.90 16.53 7.01
N LYS A 113 10.43 15.83 6.01
CA LYS A 113 9.95 14.49 5.62
C LYS A 113 9.95 13.50 6.79
N SER A 114 10.92 13.61 7.69
CA SER A 114 11.03 12.77 8.89
C SER A 114 9.90 12.97 9.89
N ASP A 115 9.24 14.13 9.85
CA ASP A 115 8.20 14.51 10.80
C ASP A 115 6.80 14.11 10.30
N LEU A 116 6.73 13.57 9.08
CA LEU A 116 5.51 13.10 8.46
C LEU A 116 5.05 11.79 9.09
N LEU A 117 3.77 11.79 9.43
CA LEU A 117 3.07 10.69 10.05
C LEU A 117 1.84 10.35 9.22
N MET A 118 1.42 9.10 9.29
CA MET A 118 0.17 8.62 8.75
C MET A 118 -0.73 8.18 9.90
N LYS A 119 -1.94 8.69 9.93
CA LYS A 119 -2.96 8.26 10.88
C LYS A 119 -3.35 6.80 10.61
N ARG A 120 -3.70 6.06 11.66
CA ARG A 120 -4.16 4.67 11.51
C ARG A 120 -5.38 4.59 10.62
N GLU A 121 -6.34 5.49 10.79
CA GLU A 121 -7.60 5.50 10.04
C GLU A 121 -7.35 5.66 8.55
N GLU A 122 -6.41 6.52 8.18
CA GLU A 122 -6.03 6.76 6.79
C GLU A 122 -5.35 5.54 6.17
N ARG A 123 -4.46 4.89 6.93
CA ARG A 123 -3.84 3.64 6.50
C ARG A 123 -4.89 2.54 6.31
N ASP A 124 -5.79 2.37 7.28
CA ASP A 124 -6.81 1.31 7.25
C ASP A 124 -7.81 1.54 6.11
N ARG A 125 -8.14 2.80 5.81
CA ARG A 125 -8.91 3.20 4.62
C ARG A 125 -8.19 2.81 3.33
N PHE A 126 -6.91 3.18 3.20
CA PHE A 126 -6.13 2.87 2.02
C PHE A 126 -5.94 1.36 1.82
N ASP A 127 -5.64 0.63 2.90
CA ASP A 127 -5.53 -0.83 2.92
C ASP A 127 -6.84 -1.50 2.42
N ALA A 128 -8.00 -0.98 2.84
CA ALA A 128 -9.31 -1.48 2.42
C ALA A 128 -9.66 -1.16 0.95
N GLU A 129 -9.33 0.04 0.47
CA GLU A 129 -9.62 0.47 -0.90
C GLU A 129 -8.73 -0.22 -1.93
N THR A 130 -7.46 -0.41 -1.60
CA THR A 130 -6.46 -0.91 -2.55
C THR A 130 -6.26 -2.41 -2.46
N ASN A 131 -6.99 -3.11 -1.58
CA ASN A 131 -6.72 -4.50 -1.21
C ASN A 131 -5.25 -4.72 -0.79
N PHE A 132 -4.57 -3.65 -0.34
CA PHE A 132 -3.36 -3.77 0.46
C PHE A 132 -3.79 -4.33 1.81
N CYS A 133 -4.14 -5.61 1.85
CA CYS A 133 -4.23 -6.37 3.09
C CYS A 133 -2.85 -6.27 3.73
N GLY A 134 -2.71 -5.31 4.65
CA GLY A 134 -1.45 -4.99 5.27
C GLY A 134 -0.78 -6.27 5.71
N ALA A 135 0.36 -6.53 5.09
CA ALA A 135 1.16 -7.72 5.31
C ALA A 135 1.25 -7.98 6.83
N SER A 136 0.56 -9.02 7.27
CA SER A 136 0.94 -9.73 8.48
C SER A 136 2.35 -10.24 8.25
N VAL A 137 3.32 -9.50 8.80
CA VAL A 137 4.68 -9.96 9.14
C VAL A 137 5.37 -10.83 8.06
N GLY A 138 5.67 -10.23 6.90
CA GLY A 138 6.65 -10.71 5.89
C GLY A 138 6.39 -12.05 5.18
N PRO A 139 7.08 -12.38 4.07
CA PRO A 139 8.12 -11.62 3.36
C PRO A 139 7.75 -11.25 1.90
N GLN A 140 8.25 -10.08 1.46
CA GLN A 140 8.77 -9.80 0.11
C GLN A 140 7.77 -9.73 -1.07
N SER A 141 7.92 -8.67 -1.86
CA SER A 141 7.49 -8.58 -3.24
C SER A 141 7.66 -9.93 -3.96
N GLY A 142 6.54 -10.54 -4.32
CA GLY A 142 6.51 -11.76 -5.12
C GLY A 142 6.37 -13.10 -4.39
N ALA A 143 6.22 -13.19 -3.06
CA ALA A 143 6.14 -14.51 -2.42
C ALA A 143 4.88 -15.31 -2.81
N PHE A 144 5.10 -16.41 -3.52
CA PHE A 144 4.11 -17.45 -3.78
C PHE A 144 3.61 -18.05 -2.45
N PHE A 145 2.29 -18.06 -2.26
CA PHE A 145 1.64 -18.65 -1.09
C PHE A 145 0.65 -19.71 -1.54
N ALA A 146 0.74 -20.91 -1.01
CA ALA A 146 -0.21 -21.99 -1.29
C ALA A 146 -0.82 -22.53 0.01
N SER A 147 -2.13 -22.82 -0.03
CA SER A 147 -2.81 -23.63 0.99
C SER A 147 -2.14 -25.01 1.08
N GLY A 148 -2.26 -25.71 2.21
CA GLY A 148 -1.63 -27.02 2.43
C GLY A 148 -2.07 -28.10 1.41
N ASP A 149 -3.21 -27.89 0.77
CA ASP A 149 -3.75 -28.72 -0.32
C ASP A 149 -3.47 -28.14 -1.73
N TYR A 150 -2.76 -27.01 -1.82
CA TYR A 150 -2.43 -26.26 -3.04
C TYR A 150 -3.64 -25.88 -3.89
N ARG A 151 -4.86 -25.92 -3.33
CA ARG A 151 -6.10 -25.55 -4.03
C ARG A 151 -6.33 -24.05 -4.07
N ASP A 152 -5.85 -23.34 -3.07
CA ASP A 152 -5.80 -21.88 -3.06
C ASP A 152 -4.34 -21.45 -3.15
N VAL A 153 -4.02 -20.73 -4.21
CA VAL A 153 -2.66 -20.25 -4.49
C VAL A 153 -2.70 -18.75 -4.74
N HIS A 154 -1.83 -18.02 -4.06
CA HIS A 154 -1.60 -16.60 -4.28
C HIS A 154 -0.22 -16.42 -4.90
N CYS A 155 -0.16 -15.70 -6.02
CA CYS A 155 1.08 -15.45 -6.74
C CYS A 155 1.00 -14.06 -7.37
N ASN A 156 2.01 -13.22 -7.16
CA ASN A 156 2.09 -11.86 -7.74
C ASN A 156 0.82 -11.03 -7.55
N GLY A 157 0.19 -11.10 -6.36
CA GLY A 157 -1.06 -10.39 -6.06
C GLY A 157 -2.34 -11.01 -6.64
N HIS A 158 -2.25 -12.14 -7.36
CA HIS A 158 -3.41 -12.85 -7.91
C HIS A 158 -3.74 -14.12 -7.13
N ARG A 159 -5.04 -14.28 -6.79
CA ARG A 159 -5.58 -15.51 -6.20
C ARG A 159 -6.08 -16.46 -7.27
N PHE A 160 -5.55 -17.67 -7.28
CA PHE A 160 -5.94 -18.77 -8.14
C PHE A 160 -6.56 -19.90 -7.32
N ARG A 161 -7.82 -20.22 -7.61
CA ARG A 161 -8.47 -21.43 -7.10
C ARG A 161 -8.23 -22.57 -8.09
N LEU A 162 -7.40 -23.53 -7.72
CA LEU A 162 -6.93 -24.63 -8.55
C LEU A 162 -7.71 -25.93 -8.28
N GLY A 163 -7.94 -26.71 -9.33
CA GLY A 163 -8.42 -28.08 -9.21
C GLY A 163 -7.32 -29.03 -8.75
N GLN A 164 -7.67 -30.27 -8.37
CA GLN A 164 -6.72 -31.25 -7.80
C GLN A 164 -5.46 -31.48 -8.67
N ILE A 165 -5.63 -31.59 -9.99
CA ILE A 165 -4.51 -31.80 -10.93
C ILE A 165 -3.64 -30.54 -11.03
N GLN A 166 -4.26 -29.36 -11.06
CA GLN A 166 -3.57 -28.07 -11.10
C GLN A 166 -2.76 -27.83 -9.81
N ALA A 167 -3.35 -28.14 -8.65
CA ALA A 167 -2.71 -28.06 -7.35
C ALA A 167 -1.46 -28.96 -7.27
N ASN A 168 -1.55 -30.20 -7.78
CA ASN A 168 -0.41 -31.11 -7.84
C ASN A 168 0.71 -30.60 -8.76
N VAL A 169 0.37 -30.03 -9.92
CA VAL A 169 1.36 -29.41 -10.82
C VAL A 169 2.12 -28.30 -10.10
N VAL A 170 1.40 -27.40 -9.45
CA VAL A 170 1.99 -26.29 -8.70
C VAL A 170 2.86 -26.80 -7.54
N ARG A 171 2.43 -27.83 -6.82
CA ARG A 171 3.21 -28.48 -5.76
C ARG A 171 4.55 -29.03 -6.26
N VAL A 172 4.56 -29.67 -7.44
CA VAL A 172 5.78 -30.21 -8.05
C VAL A 172 6.73 -29.08 -8.47
N LEU A 173 6.20 -28.02 -9.09
CA LEU A 173 6.99 -26.85 -9.50
C LEU A 173 7.57 -26.11 -8.29
N HIS A 174 6.77 -25.90 -7.24
CA HIS A 174 7.22 -25.29 -5.99
C HIS A 174 8.34 -26.11 -5.32
N ALA A 175 8.18 -27.44 -5.25
CA ALA A 175 9.21 -28.32 -4.70
C ALA A 175 10.50 -28.33 -5.54
N ALA A 176 10.42 -28.12 -6.85
CA ALA A 176 11.59 -28.04 -7.73
C ALA A 176 12.33 -26.72 -7.59
N ALA A 177 11.60 -25.60 -7.50
CA ALA A 177 12.17 -24.29 -7.20
C ALA A 177 12.86 -24.27 -5.82
N GLN A 178 12.29 -24.90 -4.79
CA GLN A 178 12.93 -25.06 -3.48
C GLN A 178 14.24 -25.88 -3.53
N ARG A 179 14.41 -26.75 -4.54
CA ARG A 179 15.65 -27.50 -4.77
C ARG A 179 16.69 -26.72 -5.57
N GLY A 180 16.40 -25.48 -5.99
CA GLY A 180 17.29 -24.66 -6.82
C GLY A 180 17.21 -24.97 -8.33
N GLU A 181 16.27 -25.82 -8.76
CA GLU A 181 16.03 -26.14 -10.17
C GLU A 181 14.63 -25.65 -10.60
N PRO A 182 14.43 -24.32 -10.75
CA PRO A 182 13.11 -23.74 -10.98
C PRO A 182 12.50 -24.12 -12.33
N TRP A 183 13.33 -24.39 -13.35
CA TRP A 183 12.88 -24.79 -14.67
C TRP A 183 12.66 -26.29 -14.73
N GLN A 184 11.41 -26.70 -14.95
CA GLN A 184 11.04 -28.11 -15.03
C GLN A 184 10.34 -28.43 -16.35
N SER A 185 10.67 -29.59 -16.92
CA SER A 185 10.02 -30.05 -18.15
C SER A 185 8.53 -30.28 -17.92
N GLY A 186 7.67 -29.68 -18.74
CA GLY A 186 6.21 -29.80 -18.58
C GLY A 186 5.72 -31.24 -18.61
N LYS A 187 6.38 -32.11 -19.39
CA LYS A 187 6.06 -33.54 -19.45
C LYS A 187 6.36 -34.26 -18.14
N ALA A 188 7.50 -33.96 -17.51
CA ALA A 188 7.88 -34.55 -16.22
C ALA A 188 6.96 -34.07 -15.10
N VAL A 189 6.61 -32.78 -15.09
CA VAL A 189 5.69 -32.20 -14.11
C VAL A 189 4.28 -32.77 -14.25
N LEU A 190 3.76 -32.93 -15.48
CA LEU A 190 2.44 -33.51 -15.74
C LEU A 190 2.38 -34.99 -15.37
N ALA A 191 3.44 -35.75 -15.63
CA ALA A 191 3.56 -37.15 -15.21
C ALA A 191 3.58 -37.27 -13.68
N ALA A 192 4.38 -36.43 -12.99
CA ALA A 192 4.46 -36.40 -11.54
C ALA A 192 3.15 -35.92 -10.88
N ALA A 193 2.37 -35.08 -11.56
CA ALA A 193 1.06 -34.61 -11.10
C ALA A 193 -0.11 -35.57 -11.43
N SER A 194 0.17 -36.75 -12.00
CA SER A 194 -0.81 -37.74 -12.45
C SER A 194 -1.86 -37.19 -13.43
N SER A 195 -1.45 -36.24 -14.28
CA SER A 195 -2.32 -35.68 -15.32
C SER A 195 -2.40 -36.61 -16.54
N ARG A 196 -3.60 -36.77 -17.12
CA ARG A 196 -3.79 -37.44 -18.42
C ARG A 196 -3.48 -36.51 -19.61
N SER A 197 -3.28 -35.22 -19.37
CA SER A 197 -3.01 -34.22 -20.40
C SER A 197 -1.51 -34.14 -20.70
N THR A 198 -1.16 -34.02 -21.98
CA THR A 198 0.23 -33.90 -22.45
C THR A 198 0.73 -32.47 -22.52
N LYS A 199 -0.15 -31.48 -22.39
CA LYS A 199 0.16 -30.03 -22.46
C LYS A 199 -0.30 -29.31 -21.21
N MET A 200 0.57 -28.45 -20.66
CA MET A 200 0.25 -27.64 -19.47
C MET A 200 -0.86 -26.64 -19.74
N HIS A 201 -0.90 -26.08 -20.96
CA HIS A 201 -2.00 -25.25 -21.45
C HIS A 201 -3.37 -25.93 -21.28
N ASP A 202 -3.49 -27.22 -21.61
CA ASP A 202 -4.79 -27.92 -21.53
C ASP A 202 -5.28 -28.12 -20.10
N VAL A 203 -4.36 -28.16 -19.14
CA VAL A 203 -4.66 -28.26 -17.71
C VAL A 203 -5.12 -26.91 -17.15
N PHE A 204 -4.55 -25.79 -17.62
CA PHE A 204 -4.82 -24.45 -17.09
C PHE A 204 -5.74 -23.58 -17.97
N LYS A 205 -6.17 -24.06 -19.15
CA LYS A 205 -7.05 -23.33 -20.08
C LYS A 205 -8.36 -22.83 -19.45
N SER A 206 -8.82 -23.48 -18.38
CA SER A 206 -10.03 -23.08 -17.65
C SER A 206 -9.83 -21.86 -16.73
N LYS A 207 -8.59 -21.40 -16.54
CA LYS A 207 -8.24 -20.27 -15.67
C LYS A 207 -7.77 -19.10 -16.53
N LYS A 208 -8.49 -17.99 -16.45
CA LYS A 208 -8.01 -16.72 -17.01
C LYS A 208 -6.74 -16.31 -16.25
N ASN A 209 -5.71 -15.85 -16.98
CA ASN A 209 -4.44 -15.35 -16.43
C ASN A 209 -3.50 -16.39 -15.79
N TRP A 210 -3.57 -17.66 -16.18
CA TRP A 210 -2.64 -18.69 -15.68
C TRP A 210 -1.16 -18.43 -16.03
N SER A 211 -0.88 -17.60 -17.05
CA SER A 211 0.46 -17.13 -17.42
C SER A 211 1.12 -16.24 -16.36
N LEU A 212 0.35 -15.70 -15.40
CA LEU A 212 0.88 -14.94 -14.26
C LEU A 212 1.33 -15.84 -13.10
N LEU A 213 0.96 -17.13 -13.14
CA LEU A 213 1.33 -18.15 -12.15
C LEU A 213 2.50 -19.02 -12.65
N ILE A 214 2.52 -19.35 -13.93
CA ILE A 214 3.52 -20.24 -14.53
C ILE A 214 4.12 -19.56 -15.76
N GLU A 215 5.44 -19.43 -15.76
CA GLU A 215 6.20 -18.97 -16.92
C GLU A 215 6.67 -20.16 -17.75
N SER A 216 6.60 -20.02 -19.07
CA SER A 216 7.11 -21.01 -20.01
C SER A 216 8.26 -20.43 -20.83
N ASP A 217 9.32 -21.21 -21.02
CA ASP A 217 10.49 -20.84 -21.83
C ASP A 217 10.26 -20.98 -23.36
N ARG A 218 9.04 -21.36 -23.78
CA ARG A 218 8.66 -21.72 -25.16
C ARG A 218 9.43 -22.91 -25.77
N GLN A 219 10.34 -23.54 -25.04
CA GLN A 219 11.06 -24.76 -25.38
C GLN A 219 10.50 -26.01 -24.66
N GLY A 220 9.53 -25.81 -23.76
CA GLY A 220 8.81 -26.89 -23.07
C GLY A 220 9.13 -27.02 -21.59
N ALA A 221 9.95 -26.11 -21.04
CA ALA A 221 10.12 -25.95 -19.61
C ALA A 221 9.14 -24.92 -19.04
N TYR A 222 8.79 -25.14 -17.79
CA TYR A 222 7.89 -24.31 -17.02
C TYR A 222 8.50 -24.06 -15.65
N ARG A 223 8.38 -22.84 -15.17
CA ARG A 223 8.72 -22.49 -13.79
C ARG A 223 7.57 -21.75 -13.13
N LEU A 224 7.53 -21.83 -11.81
CA LEU A 224 6.57 -21.06 -11.05
C LEU A 224 7.09 -19.63 -10.86
N LEU A 225 6.23 -18.65 -11.11
CA LEU A 225 6.54 -17.25 -10.87
C LEU A 225 6.34 -16.92 -9.38
N GLY A 226 7.13 -16.01 -8.83
CA GLY A 226 7.01 -15.60 -7.43
C GLY A 226 7.74 -16.51 -6.42
N LEU A 227 8.84 -17.16 -6.83
CA LEU A 227 9.75 -17.90 -5.94
C LEU A 227 11.17 -17.37 -6.07
#